data_AF-A0A6L9GAK9-F1
#
_entry.id   AF-A0A6L9GAK9-F1
#
_cell.length_a   1.000
_cell.length_b   1.000
_cell.length_c   1.000
_cell.angle_alpha   90.00
_cell.angle_beta   90.00
_cell.angle_gamma   90.00
#
_symmetry.space_group_name_H-M   'P 1'
#
loop_
_entity.id
_entity.type
_entity.pdbx_description
1 polymer ?
#
loop_
_entity_poly.entity_id
_entity_poly.type
_entity_poly.pdbx_seq_one_letter_code
_entity_poly.pdbx_strand_id
1 'polypeptide(L)'
;MLSDDHTKADIAEGLLRGGGTVSVQVLNEIANVTQRKLRMSWSQTDEFLLMIREFVTVEPLTYETHDLGIALARKHALSVYDA
;
A
#
# COMPACT_ATOMS: atom_id res chain seq x y z
N MET A 1 -0.30 -13.98 -12.24
CA MET A 1 0.41 -13.01 -11.37
C MET A 1 0.24 -11.63 -11.98
N LEU A 2 -0.02 -10.61 -11.16
CA LEU A 2 -0.55 -9.30 -11.56
C LEU A 2 0.50 -8.31 -12.13
N SER A 3 1.77 -8.70 -12.20
CA SER A 3 2.89 -7.88 -12.68
C SER A 3 3.55 -8.55 -13.87
N ASP A 4 3.87 -7.76 -14.91
CA ASP A 4 4.68 -8.19 -16.05
C ASP A 4 6.17 -8.36 -15.68
N ASP A 5 6.56 -7.84 -14.50
CA ASP A 5 7.88 -8.02 -13.90
C ASP A 5 7.80 -9.10 -12.81
N HIS A 6 8.04 -10.34 -13.23
CA HIS A 6 7.98 -11.53 -12.37
C HIS A 6 9.02 -11.48 -11.24
N THR A 7 10.22 -10.95 -11.51
CA THR A 7 11.28 -10.84 -10.49
C THR A 7 10.87 -9.91 -9.35
N LYS A 8 10.26 -8.75 -9.66
CA LYS A 8 9.74 -7.87 -8.61
C LYS A 8 8.58 -8.49 -7.84
N ALA A 9 7.71 -9.23 -8.54
CA ALA A 9 6.58 -9.91 -7.90
C ALA A 9 7.05 -10.95 -6.86
N ASP A 10 8.03 -11.77 -7.22
CA ASP A 10 8.58 -12.80 -6.34
C ASP A 10 9.27 -12.19 -5.10
N ILE A 11 10.02 -11.09 -5.29
CA ILE A 11 10.66 -10.36 -4.18
C ILE A 11 9.59 -9.76 -3.26
N ALA A 12 8.57 -9.10 -3.83
CA ALA A 12 7.50 -8.49 -3.05
C ALA A 12 6.72 -9.53 -2.25
N GLU A 13 6.44 -10.69 -2.84
CA GLU A 13 5.78 -11.80 -2.15
C GLU A 13 6.65 -12.36 -1.01
N GLY A 14 7.96 -12.53 -1.26
CA GLY A 14 8.91 -12.97 -0.24
C GLY A 14 9.00 -12.00 0.95
N LEU A 15 9.01 -10.70 0.68
CA LEU A 15 9.01 -9.66 1.73
C LEU A 15 7.70 -9.65 2.53
N LEU A 16 6.56 -9.74 1.86
CA LEU A 16 5.24 -9.80 2.53
C LEU A 16 5.14 -10.99 3.48
N ARG A 17 5.64 -12.16 3.10
CA ARG A 17 5.66 -13.35 3.97
C ARG A 17 6.47 -13.14 5.25
N GLY A 18 7.44 -12.22 5.25
CA GLY A 18 8.22 -11.83 6.41
C GLY A 18 7.46 -10.94 7.41
N GLY A 19 6.23 -10.54 7.08
CA GLY A 19 5.48 -9.57 7.86
C GLY A 19 5.77 -8.13 7.43
N GLY A 20 5.04 -7.18 8.01
CA GLY A 20 5.32 -5.77 7.82
C GLY A 20 4.29 -4.87 8.50
N THR A 21 4.53 -3.56 8.42
CA THR A 21 3.58 -2.55 8.89
C THR A 21 3.29 -1.59 7.74
N VAL A 22 2.01 -1.35 7.50
CA VAL A 22 1.54 -0.38 6.51
C VAL A 22 0.48 0.52 7.12
N SER A 23 0.27 1.70 6.55
CA SER A 23 -0.86 2.55 6.94
C SER A 23 -2.13 2.16 6.18
N VAL A 24 -3.29 2.57 6.71
CA VAL A 24 -4.56 2.49 5.98
C VAL A 24 -4.54 3.22 4.62
N GLN A 25 -3.68 4.23 4.44
CA GLN A 25 -3.52 4.93 3.17
C GLN A 25 -2.95 4.00 2.10
N VAL A 26 -1.98 3.16 2.45
CA VAL A 26 -1.39 2.18 1.51
C VAL A 26 -2.47 1.24 0.98
N LEU A 27 -3.42 0.83 1.83
CA LEU A 27 -4.56 0.01 1.39
C LEU A 27 -5.46 0.74 0.39
N ASN A 28 -5.68 2.04 0.57
CA ASN A 28 -6.44 2.86 -0.37
C ASN A 28 -5.71 3.00 -1.72
N GLU A 29 -4.39 3.17 -1.69
CA GLU A 29 -3.57 3.21 -2.89
C GLU A 29 -3.60 1.89 -3.66
N ILE A 30 -3.51 0.76 -2.96
CA ILE A 30 -3.65 -0.57 -3.54
C ILE A 30 -5.04 -0.70 -4.19
N ALA A 31 -6.11 -0.35 -3.49
CA ALA A 31 -7.47 -0.41 -4.03
C ALA A 31 -7.63 0.45 -5.31
N ASN A 32 -7.03 1.65 -5.31
CA ASN A 32 -7.04 2.52 -6.48
C ASN A 32 -6.25 1.91 -7.66
N VAL A 33 -5.12 1.27 -7.39
CA VAL A 33 -4.31 0.58 -8.40
C VAL A 33 -5.05 -0.64 -8.97
N THR A 34 -5.64 -1.48 -8.13
CA THR A 34 -6.37 -2.68 -8.60
C THR A 34 -7.58 -2.29 -9.46
N GLN A 35 -8.30 -1.23 -9.10
CA GLN A 35 -9.43 -0.71 -9.87
C GLN A 35 -8.99 -0.05 -11.17
N ARG A 36 -8.03 0.90 -11.14
CA ARG A 36 -7.72 1.74 -12.31
C ARG A 36 -6.71 1.12 -13.26
N LYS A 37 -5.67 0.47 -12.72
CA LYS A 37 -4.58 -0.10 -13.54
C LYS A 37 -4.85 -1.56 -13.89
N LEU A 38 -5.32 -2.35 -12.92
CA LEU A 38 -5.52 -3.79 -13.12
C LEU A 38 -6.96 -4.13 -13.55
N ARG A 39 -7.89 -3.16 -13.49
CA ARG A 39 -9.30 -3.30 -13.89
C ARG A 39 -9.99 -4.49 -13.22
N MET A 40 -9.59 -4.80 -11.99
CA MET A 40 -10.20 -5.86 -11.19
C MET A 40 -11.63 -5.47 -10.81
N SER A 41 -12.51 -6.46 -10.65
CA SER A 41 -13.80 -6.23 -10.02
C SER A 41 -13.60 -5.83 -8.54
N TRP A 42 -14.63 -5.27 -7.92
CA TRP A 42 -14.60 -4.98 -6.48
C TRP A 42 -14.38 -6.26 -5.65
N SER A 43 -15.04 -7.37 -5.99
CA SER A 43 -14.82 -8.66 -5.33
C SER A 43 -13.36 -9.12 -5.39
N GLN A 44 -12.72 -9.00 -6.55
CA GLN A 44 -11.31 -9.35 -6.73
C GLN A 44 -10.39 -8.40 -5.94
N THR A 45 -10.76 -7.13 -5.84
CA THR A 45 -10.02 -6.14 -5.04
C THR A 45 -10.13 -6.45 -3.55
N ASP A 46 -11.31 -6.81 -3.08
CA ASP A 46 -11.54 -7.14 -1.67
C ASP A 46 -10.76 -8.40 -1.26
N GLU A 47 -10.77 -9.44 -2.09
CA GLU A 47 -9.96 -10.65 -1.89
C GLU A 47 -8.46 -10.33 -1.84
N PHE A 48 -7.99 -9.46 -2.74
CA PHE A 48 -6.59 -9.04 -2.78
C PHE A 48 -6.18 -8.25 -1.54
N LEU A 49 -7.03 -7.31 -1.09
CA LEU A 49 -6.80 -6.54 0.12
C LEU A 49 -6.83 -7.42 1.37
N LEU A 50 -7.71 -8.41 1.43
CA LEU A 50 -7.78 -9.37 2.53
C LEU A 50 -6.47 -10.15 2.64
N MET A 51 -5.98 -10.70 1.53
CA MET A 51 -4.71 -11.43 1.48
C MET A 51 -3.54 -10.58 1.96
N ILE A 52 -3.45 -9.30 1.56
CA ILE A 52 -2.38 -8.42 2.05
C ILE A 52 -2.46 -8.22 3.57
N ARG A 53 -3.67 -8.02 4.11
CA ARG A 53 -3.89 -7.80 5.55
C ARG A 53 -3.54 -9.02 6.41
N GLU A 54 -3.50 -10.22 5.85
CA GLU A 54 -3.03 -11.43 6.56
C GLU A 54 -1.52 -11.38 6.85
N PHE A 55 -0.77 -10.61 6.06
CA PHE A 55 0.68 -10.53 6.16
C PHE A 55 1.19 -9.23 6.81
N VAL A 56 0.36 -8.22 6.99
CA VAL A 56 0.81 -6.91 7.51
C VAL A 56 -0.05 -6.42 8.68
N THR A 57 0.59 -5.72 9.61
CA THR A 57 -0.12 -4.89 10.60
C THR A 57 -0.54 -3.60 9.93
N VAL A 58 -1.81 -3.22 10.08
CA VAL A 58 -2.36 -2.00 9.49
C VAL A 58 -2.53 -0.94 10.58
N GLU A 59 -1.82 0.17 10.43
CA GLU A 59 -1.87 1.29 11.37
C GLU A 59 -2.79 2.40 10.85
N PRO A 60 -3.59 3.05 11.74
CA PRO A 60 -4.42 4.18 11.35
C PRO A 60 -3.55 5.39 10.97
N LEU A 61 -4.00 6.15 9.97
CA LEU A 61 -3.43 7.48 9.69
C LEU A 61 -4.19 8.50 10.52
N THR A 62 -3.57 9.00 11.60
CA THR A 62 -4.16 10.04 12.45
C THR A 62 -3.86 11.43 11.90
N TYR A 63 -4.58 12.44 12.41
CA TYR A 63 -4.33 13.83 12.06
C TYR A 63 -2.91 14.27 12.44
N GLU A 64 -2.41 13.81 13.60
CA GLU A 64 -1.07 14.10 14.07
C GLU A 64 0.00 13.50 13.16
N THR A 65 -0.19 12.25 12.72
CA THR A 65 0.71 11.60 11.75
C THR A 65 0.69 12.34 10.41
N HIS A 66 -0.49 12.78 9.95
CA HIS A 66 -0.63 13.58 8.74
C HIS A 66 0.12 14.91 8.83
N ASP A 67 -0.07 15.67 9.91
CA ASP A 67 0.59 16.97 10.09
C ASP A 67 2.12 16.81 10.13
N LEU A 68 2.62 15.75 10.76
CA LEU A 68 4.05 15.43 10.74
C LEU A 68 4.53 15.08 9.32
N GLY A 69 3.77 14.26 8.59
CA GLY A 69 4.07 13.92 7.19
C GLY A 69 4.13 15.17 6.30
N ILE A 70 3.21 16.13 6.46
CA ILE A 70 3.25 17.41 5.75
C ILE A 70 4.50 18.22 6.09
N ALA A 71 4.92 18.24 7.37
CA ALA A 71 6.14 18.92 7.78
C ALA A 71 7.38 18.29 7.14
N LEU A 72 7.45 16.95 7.07
CA LEU A 72 8.52 16.21 6.40
C LEU A 72 8.51 16.44 4.90
N ALA A 73 7.34 16.39 4.25
CA ALA A 73 7.16 16.65 2.83
C ALA A 73 7.73 18.02 2.43
N ARG A 74 7.38 19.06 3.20
CA ARG A 74 7.88 20.43 2.97
C ARG A 74 9.39 20.53 3.17
N LYS A 75 9.92 19.89 4.22
CA LYS A 75 11.34 19.95 4.56
C LYS A 75 12.22 19.22 3.55
N HIS A 76 11.73 18.11 3.01
CA HIS A 76 12.49 17.21 2.15
C HIS A 76 12.03 17.19 0.68
N ALA A 77 11.08 18.06 0.32
CA ALA A 77 10.45 18.10 -1.00
C ALA A 77 9.90 16.75 -1.48
N LEU A 78 9.38 15.95 -0.53
CA LEU A 78 8.73 14.67 -0.81
C LEU A 78 7.29 14.91 -1.26
N SER A 79 6.71 13.96 -1.98
CA SER A 79 5.27 13.96 -2.21
C SER A 79 4.56 13.73 -0.87
N VAL A 80 3.39 14.37 -0.67
CA VAL A 80 2.62 14.22 0.58
C VAL A 80 2.19 12.77 0.82
N TYR A 81 2.06 11.97 -0.23
CA TYR A 81 1.69 10.57 -0.12
C TYR A 81 2.86 9.69 0.33
N ASP A 82 4.10 10.12 0.07
CA ASP A 82 5.33 9.40 0.41
C ASP A 82 5.97 9.88 1.73
N ALA A 83 5.42 10.91 2.37
CA ALA A 83 5.99 11.62 3.52
C ALA A 83 5.25 11.33 4.83
#